data_AF-A0A3M0WTV2-F1
#
_entry.id   AF-A0A3M0WTV2-F1
#
_cell.length_a   1.000
_cell.length_b   1.000
_cell.length_c   1.000
_cell.angle_alpha   90.00
_cell.angle_beta   90.00
_cell.angle_gamma   90.00
#
_symmetry.space_group_name_H-M   'P 1'
#
loop_
_entity.id
_entity.type
_entity.pdbx_description
1 polymer ?
#
loop_
_entity_poly.entity_id
_entity_poly.type
_entity_poly.pdbx_seq_one_letter_code
_entity_poly.pdbx_strand_id
1 'polypeptide(L)'
;MNHPHQAYLDEFKIAIDKMVPLTPPELVKEAKELHKQLSENPHTTAQQIHKALTMIGFKEFPYRKAYEELCASDEEQRLQRLVFERVDDKVRKKLQEITKHGIILEDYIKSPLFEEQLKKLADKDEKWRTEIESVAERLEEGWSIVERDPREEEIVKELEYWNTVLNDIEA
;
A
#
# COMPACT_ATOMS: atom_id res chain seq x y z
N MET A 1 3.31 -21.03 32.52
CA MET A 1 4.41 -20.17 33.01
C MET A 1 4.91 -19.39 31.81
N ASN A 2 5.04 -18.07 31.89
CA ASN A 2 5.62 -17.30 30.79
C ASN A 2 7.10 -17.67 30.66
N HIS A 3 7.56 -17.88 29.42
CA HIS A 3 8.97 -18.17 29.17
C HIS A 3 9.84 -17.00 29.68
N PRO A 4 11.01 -17.25 30.31
CA PRO A 4 11.87 -16.18 30.85
C PRO A 4 12.26 -15.11 29.82
N HIS A 5 12.22 -15.49 28.55
CA HIS A 5 12.56 -14.67 27.39
C HIS A 5 11.39 -14.55 26.40
N GLN A 6 10.17 -14.36 26.89
CA GLN A 6 8.96 -14.29 26.05
C GLN A 6 9.07 -13.21 24.96
N ALA A 7 9.62 -12.03 25.27
CA ALA A 7 9.76 -10.94 24.31
C ALA A 7 10.54 -11.35 23.05
N TYR A 8 11.63 -12.11 23.20
CA TYR A 8 12.44 -12.57 22.07
C TYR A 8 11.74 -13.66 21.25
N LEU A 9 10.89 -14.48 21.89
CA LEU A 9 10.05 -15.45 21.17
C LEU A 9 8.96 -14.74 20.38
N ASP A 10 8.36 -13.69 20.96
CA ASP A 10 7.35 -12.88 20.28
C ASP A 10 7.95 -12.15 19.07
N GLU A 11 9.15 -11.57 19.20
CA GLU A 11 9.91 -11.02 18.06
C GLU A 11 10.15 -12.06 16.97
N PHE A 12 10.54 -13.27 17.34
CA PHE A 12 10.77 -14.35 16.38
C PHE A 12 9.47 -14.77 15.69
N LYS A 13 8.36 -14.85 16.43
CA LYS A 13 7.04 -15.13 15.85
C LYS A 13 6.63 -14.04 14.85
N ILE A 14 6.79 -12.76 15.19
CA ILE A 14 6.50 -11.64 14.29
C ILE A 14 7.35 -11.76 13.01
N ALA A 15 8.64 -12.09 13.14
CA ALA A 15 9.52 -12.26 11.99
C ALA A 15 9.04 -13.40 11.05
N ILE A 16 8.53 -14.51 11.60
CA ILE A 16 7.95 -15.61 10.83
C ILE A 16 6.66 -15.18 10.12
N ASP A 17 5.77 -14.51 10.84
CA ASP A 17 4.48 -14.05 10.31
C ASP A 17 4.64 -12.98 9.21
N LYS A 18 5.79 -12.29 9.19
CA LYS A 18 6.14 -11.26 8.21
C LYS A 18 7.09 -11.73 7.10
N MET A 19 7.35 -13.04 6.98
CA MET A 19 8.12 -13.57 5.85
C MET A 19 7.43 -13.27 4.51
N VAL A 20 8.21 -12.96 3.48
CA VAL A 20 7.65 -12.63 2.16
C VAL A 20 7.00 -13.85 1.49
N PRO A 21 5.95 -13.68 0.65
CA PRO A 21 5.25 -14.79 -0.02
C PRO A 21 6.13 -15.69 -0.88
N LEU A 22 7.23 -15.16 -1.42
CA LEU A 22 8.22 -15.91 -2.21
C LEU A 22 9.09 -16.85 -1.36
N THR A 23 9.00 -16.76 -0.03
CA THR A 23 9.78 -17.60 0.88
C THR A 23 9.36 -19.07 0.72
N PRO A 24 10.30 -20.02 0.52
CA PRO A 24 9.97 -21.42 0.36
C PRO A 24 9.16 -21.96 1.56
N PRO A 25 8.10 -22.75 1.34
CA PRO A 25 7.30 -23.33 2.42
C PRO A 25 8.11 -24.17 3.40
N GLU A 26 9.21 -24.77 2.93
CA GLU A 26 10.15 -25.54 3.75
C GLU A 26 10.86 -24.65 4.78
N LEU A 27 11.27 -23.44 4.39
CA LEU A 27 11.92 -22.49 5.28
C LEU A 27 10.94 -21.95 6.34
N VAL A 28 9.69 -21.70 5.95
CA VAL A 28 8.64 -21.28 6.89
C VAL A 28 8.35 -22.39 7.91
N LYS A 29 8.30 -23.65 7.46
CA LYS A 29 8.14 -24.81 8.36
C LYS A 29 9.33 -24.95 9.31
N GLU A 30 10.55 -24.83 8.81
CA GLU A 30 11.78 -24.87 9.62
C GLU A 30 11.75 -23.79 10.71
N ALA A 31 11.40 -22.55 10.36
CA ALA A 31 11.34 -21.44 11.30
C ALA A 31 10.25 -21.65 12.38
N LYS A 32 9.07 -22.15 12.01
CA LYS A 32 8.00 -22.47 12.95
C LYS A 32 8.38 -23.58 13.92
N GLU A 33 9.05 -24.62 13.42
CA GLU A 33 9.53 -25.73 14.25
C GLU A 33 10.61 -25.28 15.22
N LEU A 34 11.57 -24.46 14.77
CA LEU A 34 12.59 -23.86 15.63
C LEU A 34 12.00 -22.97 16.71
N HIS A 35 11.04 -22.09 16.35
CA HIS A 35 10.34 -21.27 17.32
C HIS A 35 9.61 -22.13 18.36
N LYS A 36 8.93 -23.21 17.92
CA LYS A 36 8.24 -24.14 18.81
C LYS A 36 9.20 -24.80 19.80
N GLN A 37 10.31 -25.37 19.32
CA GLN A 37 11.33 -26.01 20.16
C GLN A 37 11.92 -25.05 21.21
N LEU A 38 12.17 -23.79 20.83
CA LEU A 38 12.70 -22.77 21.73
C LEU A 38 11.65 -22.31 22.74
N SER A 39 10.37 -22.25 22.35
CA SER A 39 9.26 -21.84 23.23
C SER A 39 8.87 -22.91 24.25
N GLU A 40 9.02 -24.19 23.89
CA GLU A 40 8.69 -25.33 24.75
C GLU A 40 9.79 -25.64 25.77
N ASN A 41 11.02 -25.18 25.53
CA ASN A 41 12.16 -25.39 26.42
C ASN A 41 12.39 -24.17 27.36
N PRO A 42 12.05 -24.27 28.67
CA PRO A 42 12.19 -23.15 29.61
C PRO A 42 13.63 -22.73 29.92
N HIS A 43 14.62 -23.55 29.54
CA HIS A 43 16.04 -23.27 29.74
C HIS A 43 16.71 -22.61 28.55
N THR A 44 15.94 -22.31 27.50
CA THR A 44 16.44 -21.61 26.31
C THR A 44 16.98 -20.24 26.70
N THR A 45 18.21 -19.94 26.29
CA THR A 45 18.83 -18.64 26.56
C THR A 45 18.48 -17.61 25.49
N ALA A 46 18.50 -16.32 25.84
CA ALA A 46 18.31 -15.24 24.87
C ALA A 46 19.27 -15.32 23.67
N GLN A 47 20.52 -15.76 23.89
CA GLN A 47 21.50 -15.94 22.81
C GLN A 47 21.09 -17.03 21.81
N GLN A 48 20.46 -18.12 22.28
CA GLN A 48 19.98 -19.18 21.41
C GLN A 48 18.81 -18.70 20.54
N ILE A 49 17.89 -17.92 21.12
CA ILE A 49 16.76 -17.34 20.38
C ILE A 49 17.26 -16.36 19.32
N HIS A 50 18.15 -15.44 19.68
CA HIS A 50 18.75 -14.52 18.72
C HIS A 50 19.52 -15.22 17.61
N LYS A 51 20.31 -16.26 17.94
CA LYS A 51 21.04 -17.03 16.94
C LYS A 51 20.09 -17.70 15.94
N ALA A 52 18.99 -18.27 16.42
CA ALA A 52 17.97 -18.88 15.56
C ALA A 52 17.29 -17.84 14.67
N LEU A 53 16.90 -16.69 15.25
CA LEU A 53 16.33 -15.55 14.52
C LEU A 53 17.26 -15.07 13.39
N THR A 54 18.54 -14.86 13.71
CA THR A 54 19.56 -14.41 12.76
C THR A 54 19.76 -15.43 11.65
N MET A 55 19.85 -16.73 11.97
CA MET A 55 20.01 -17.79 10.97
C MET A 55 18.84 -17.83 9.98
N ILE A 56 17.61 -17.76 10.49
CA ILE A 56 16.41 -17.74 9.64
C ILE A 56 16.37 -16.46 8.80
N GLY A 57 16.71 -15.30 9.38
CA GLY A 57 16.80 -14.04 8.65
C GLY A 57 17.80 -14.09 7.49
N PHE A 58 18.97 -14.69 7.69
CA PHE A 58 19.94 -14.88 6.59
C PHE A 58 19.41 -15.77 5.47
N LYS A 59 18.67 -16.84 5.81
CA LYS A 59 18.07 -17.74 4.82
C LYS A 59 16.91 -17.08 4.05
N GLU A 60 16.14 -16.23 4.70
CA GLU A 60 15.00 -15.53 4.09
C GLU A 60 15.43 -14.30 3.26
N PHE A 61 16.56 -13.69 3.58
CA PHE A 61 17.05 -12.46 2.95
C PHE A 61 17.07 -12.47 1.40
N PRO A 62 17.53 -13.53 0.70
CA PRO A 62 17.51 -13.57 -0.76
C PRO A 62 16.09 -13.49 -1.33
N TYR A 63 15.11 -14.11 -0.67
CA TYR A 63 13.72 -14.09 -1.11
C TYR A 63 13.07 -12.74 -0.86
N ARG A 64 13.43 -12.08 0.24
CA ARG A 64 13.02 -10.70 0.49
C ARG A 64 13.55 -9.77 -0.59
N LYS A 65 14.83 -9.91 -0.96
CA LYS A 65 15.43 -9.14 -2.06
C LYS A 65 14.74 -9.41 -3.39
N ALA A 66 14.48 -10.66 -3.72
CA ALA A 66 13.74 -11.01 -4.93
C ALA A 66 12.29 -10.48 -4.92
N TYR A 67 11.61 -10.51 -3.77
CA TYR A 67 10.27 -9.95 -3.61
C TYR A 67 10.28 -8.43 -3.77
N GLU A 68 11.24 -7.74 -3.16
CA GLU A 68 11.47 -6.31 -3.38
C GLU A 68 11.75 -6.02 -4.87
N GLU A 69 12.59 -6.82 -5.55
CA GLU A 69 12.87 -6.61 -6.97
C GLU A 69 11.66 -6.86 -7.88
N LEU A 70 10.83 -7.86 -7.56
CA LEU A 70 9.64 -8.18 -8.33
C LEU A 70 8.47 -7.22 -8.08
N CYS A 71 8.34 -6.72 -6.84
CA CYS A 71 7.19 -5.92 -6.42
C CYS A 71 7.49 -4.43 -6.27
N ALA A 72 8.74 -4.00 -6.08
CA ALA A 72 9.05 -2.62 -5.67
C ALA A 72 9.49 -1.67 -6.80
N SER A 73 9.56 -2.07 -8.09
CA SER A 73 10.09 -1.15 -9.11
C SER A 73 9.24 -0.86 -10.34
N ASP A 74 8.49 -1.78 -10.93
CA ASP A 74 7.97 -1.50 -12.29
C ASP A 74 6.53 -1.03 -12.37
N GLU A 75 5.57 -1.73 -11.77
CA GLU A 75 4.17 -1.45 -12.07
C GLU A 75 3.68 -0.15 -11.41
N GLU A 76 3.98 0.03 -10.14
CA GLU A 76 3.49 1.17 -9.35
C GLU A 76 4.18 2.48 -9.74
N GLN A 77 5.50 2.46 -9.94
CA GLN A 77 6.23 3.62 -10.46
C GLN A 77 5.87 3.93 -11.91
N ARG A 78 5.50 2.92 -12.71
CA ARG A 78 4.98 3.14 -14.08
C ARG A 78 3.60 3.77 -14.03
N LEU A 79 2.69 3.27 -13.19
CA LEU A 79 1.36 3.86 -13.01
C LEU A 79 1.46 5.30 -12.52
N GLN A 80 2.31 5.56 -11.53
CA GLN A 80 2.54 6.92 -11.03
C GLN A 80 3.13 7.84 -12.11
N ARG A 81 4.07 7.35 -12.94
CA ARG A 81 4.58 8.10 -14.11
C ARG A 81 3.48 8.39 -15.13
N LEU A 82 2.64 7.41 -15.47
CA LEU A 82 1.52 7.59 -16.39
C LEU A 82 0.48 8.60 -15.88
N VAL A 83 0.23 8.62 -14.57
CA VAL A 83 -0.63 9.63 -13.94
C VAL A 83 0.04 10.99 -14.04
N PHE A 84 1.33 11.11 -13.69
CA PHE A 84 2.06 12.38 -13.80
C PHE A 84 2.07 12.92 -15.23
N GLU A 85 2.23 12.08 -16.25
CA GLU A 85 2.21 12.48 -17.66
C GLU A 85 0.85 13.07 -18.10
N ARG A 86 -0.27 12.58 -17.53
CA ARG A 86 -1.63 13.00 -17.89
C ARG A 86 -2.16 14.19 -17.11
N VAL A 87 -1.64 14.48 -15.92
CA VAL A 87 -2.11 15.62 -15.11
C VAL A 87 -1.37 16.92 -15.47
N ASP A 88 -2.08 18.03 -15.30
CA ASP A 88 -1.53 19.38 -15.47
C ASP A 88 -0.29 19.63 -14.60
N ASP A 89 0.64 20.45 -15.11
CA ASP A 89 1.92 20.75 -14.44
C ASP A 89 1.75 21.30 -13.02
N LYS A 90 0.67 22.06 -12.76
CA LYS A 90 0.37 22.56 -11.41
C LYS A 90 -0.01 21.44 -10.43
N VAL A 91 -0.76 20.46 -10.90
CA VAL A 91 -1.21 19.30 -10.11
C VAL A 91 -0.04 18.33 -9.93
N ARG A 92 0.71 18.06 -11.01
CA ARG A 92 1.92 17.24 -11.01
C ARG A 92 2.91 17.67 -9.92
N LYS A 93 3.22 18.97 -9.83
CA LYS A 93 4.16 19.50 -8.83
C LYS A 93 3.70 19.25 -7.40
N LYS A 94 2.41 19.43 -7.11
CA LYS A 94 1.84 19.16 -5.78
C LYS A 94 1.90 17.66 -5.45
N LEU A 95 1.49 16.81 -6.38
CA LEU A 95 1.54 15.35 -6.18
C LEU A 95 2.99 14.89 -5.96
N GLN A 96 3.94 15.40 -6.74
CA GLN A 96 5.36 15.10 -6.57
C GLN A 96 5.90 15.56 -5.20
N GLU A 97 5.47 16.71 -4.69
CA GLU A 97 5.87 17.20 -3.36
C GLU A 97 5.41 16.26 -2.24
N ILE A 98 4.18 15.73 -2.36
CA ILE A 98 3.60 14.79 -1.40
C ILE A 98 4.27 13.41 -1.51
N THR A 99 4.45 12.89 -2.72
CA THR A 99 5.00 11.55 -2.94
C THR A 99 6.52 11.50 -2.76
N LYS A 100 7.21 12.64 -2.71
CA LYS A 100 8.67 12.74 -2.48
C LYS A 100 9.13 12.12 -1.16
N HIS A 101 8.24 12.08 -0.17
CA HIS A 101 8.53 11.53 1.16
C HIS A 101 8.36 10.00 1.24
N GLY A 102 8.22 9.32 0.10
CA GLY A 102 7.97 7.88 0.05
C GLY A 102 6.50 7.50 0.28
N ILE A 103 5.60 8.48 0.16
CA ILE A 103 4.16 8.25 0.20
C ILE A 103 3.72 7.73 -1.16
N ILE A 104 3.07 6.56 -1.16
CA ILE A 104 2.46 5.97 -2.35
C ILE A 104 1.27 6.84 -2.77
N LEU A 105 1.18 7.14 -4.07
CA LEU A 105 0.11 8.01 -4.59
C LEU A 105 -1.29 7.44 -4.32
N GLU A 106 -1.45 6.13 -4.47
CA GLU A 106 -2.70 5.43 -4.20
C GLU A 106 -3.11 5.55 -2.72
N ASP A 107 -2.17 5.32 -1.81
CA ASP A 107 -2.38 5.47 -0.36
C ASP A 107 -2.72 6.91 0.01
N TYR A 108 -2.09 7.89 -0.64
CA TYR A 108 -2.40 9.31 -0.41
C TYR A 108 -3.83 9.64 -0.84
N ILE A 109 -4.26 9.20 -2.03
CA ILE A 109 -5.63 9.46 -2.52
C ILE A 109 -6.67 8.79 -1.63
N LYS A 110 -6.38 7.60 -1.10
CA LYS A 110 -7.24 6.85 -0.17
C LYS A 110 -7.15 7.35 1.28
N SER A 111 -6.30 8.34 1.57
CA SER A 111 -6.09 8.80 2.94
C SER A 111 -7.17 9.78 3.39
N PRO A 112 -7.58 9.75 4.67
CA PRO A 112 -8.47 10.77 5.24
C PRO A 112 -7.91 12.20 5.10
N LEU A 113 -6.58 12.33 5.00
CA LEU A 113 -5.92 13.61 4.78
C LEU A 113 -6.28 14.22 3.42
N PHE A 114 -6.38 13.39 2.37
CA PHE A 114 -6.78 13.85 1.04
C PHE A 114 -8.24 14.29 1.04
N GLU A 115 -9.14 13.50 1.65
CA GLU A 115 -10.56 13.85 1.79
C GLU A 115 -10.77 15.16 2.56
N GLU A 116 -10.07 15.36 3.67
CA GLU A 116 -10.13 16.63 4.42
C GLU A 116 -9.63 17.81 3.60
N GLN A 117 -8.58 17.62 2.81
CA GLN A 117 -8.05 18.66 1.92
C GLN A 117 -9.03 18.96 0.79
N LEU A 118 -9.72 17.93 0.25
CA LEU A 118 -10.74 18.08 -0.77
C LEU A 118 -11.95 18.85 -0.23
N LYS A 119 -12.46 18.49 0.96
CA LYS A 119 -13.56 19.20 1.64
C LYS A 119 -13.22 20.67 1.90
N LYS A 120 -11.99 20.98 2.34
CA LYS A 120 -11.51 22.36 2.52
C LYS A 120 -11.41 23.18 1.22
N LEU A 121 -11.41 22.53 0.05
CA LEU A 121 -11.48 23.21 -1.25
C LEU A 121 -12.92 23.53 -1.63
N ALA A 122 -13.90 22.72 -1.21
CA ALA A 122 -15.32 23.01 -1.39
C ALA A 122 -15.72 24.34 -0.74
N ASP A 123 -15.14 24.65 0.42
CA ASP A 123 -15.36 25.91 1.14
C ASP A 123 -14.79 27.16 0.42
N LYS A 124 -13.96 26.99 -0.61
CA LYS A 124 -13.28 28.11 -1.30
C LYS A 124 -13.95 28.57 -2.58
N ASP A 125 -14.77 27.74 -3.20
CA ASP A 125 -15.43 28.06 -4.46
C ASP A 125 -16.84 27.48 -4.50
N GLU A 126 -17.82 28.35 -4.23
CA GLU A 126 -19.26 28.01 -4.17
C GLU A 126 -19.77 27.39 -5.48
N LYS A 127 -19.12 27.70 -6.61
CA LYS A 127 -19.49 27.16 -7.93
C LYS A 127 -19.24 25.65 -8.01
N TRP A 128 -18.14 25.18 -7.43
CA TRP A 128 -17.68 23.78 -7.52
C TRP A 128 -17.96 22.99 -6.24
N ARG A 129 -18.45 23.66 -5.20
CA ARG A 129 -18.74 23.10 -3.88
C ARG A 129 -19.52 21.79 -3.96
N THR A 130 -20.64 21.77 -4.67
CA THR A 130 -21.53 20.60 -4.76
C THR A 130 -20.85 19.41 -5.45
N GLU A 131 -20.04 19.67 -6.49
CA GLU A 131 -19.28 18.61 -7.16
C GLU A 131 -18.15 18.08 -6.28
N ILE A 132 -17.43 18.98 -5.59
CA ILE A 132 -16.35 18.60 -4.67
C ILE A 132 -16.89 17.80 -3.48
N GLU A 133 -18.02 18.23 -2.90
CA GLU A 133 -18.71 17.50 -1.83
C GLU A 133 -19.16 16.12 -2.33
N SER A 134 -19.72 16.00 -3.54
CA SER A 134 -20.10 14.69 -4.12
C SER A 134 -18.91 13.76 -4.38
N VAL A 135 -17.73 14.31 -4.68
CA VAL A 135 -16.50 13.53 -4.86
C VAL A 135 -15.98 13.10 -3.49
N ALA A 136 -16.01 13.99 -2.50
CA ALA A 136 -15.61 13.66 -1.13
C ALA A 136 -16.51 12.57 -0.53
N GLU A 137 -17.83 12.66 -0.72
CA GLU A 137 -18.79 11.65 -0.27
C GLU A 137 -18.53 10.29 -0.94
N ARG A 138 -18.31 10.25 -2.26
CA ARG A 138 -17.95 9.01 -2.96
C ARG A 138 -16.62 8.40 -2.50
N LEU A 139 -15.66 9.22 -2.10
CA LEU A 139 -14.39 8.74 -1.54
C LEU A 139 -14.57 8.20 -0.11
N GLU A 140 -15.37 8.89 0.70
CA GLU A 140 -15.68 8.54 2.10
C GLU A 140 -16.57 7.30 2.24
N GLU A 141 -17.47 7.07 1.29
CA GLU A 141 -18.23 5.81 1.15
C GLU A 141 -17.34 4.62 0.73
N GLY A 142 -16.06 4.90 0.46
CA GLY A 142 -15.07 3.95 0.00
C GLY A 142 -15.23 3.66 -1.49
N TRP A 143 -14.11 3.47 -2.18
CA TRP A 143 -14.11 2.74 -3.44
C TRP A 143 -14.70 1.38 -3.15
N SER A 144 -15.97 1.21 -3.48
CA SER A 144 -16.76 0.05 -3.15
C SER A 144 -16.03 -1.21 -3.56
N ILE A 145 -15.55 -1.98 -2.57
CA ILE A 145 -15.04 -3.35 -2.76
C ILE A 145 -16.10 -4.25 -3.44
N VAL A 146 -17.35 -3.77 -3.49
CA VAL A 146 -18.53 -4.46 -4.05
C VAL A 146 -18.91 -3.99 -5.46
N GLU A 147 -18.34 -2.90 -5.99
CA GLU A 147 -18.55 -2.48 -7.37
C GLU A 147 -17.36 -2.84 -8.24
N ARG A 148 -17.68 -3.29 -9.47
CA ARG A 148 -16.68 -3.73 -10.43
C ARG A 148 -15.86 -2.53 -10.89
N ASP A 149 -14.53 -2.70 -10.93
CA ASP A 149 -13.65 -1.72 -11.57
C ASP A 149 -14.17 -1.39 -12.99
N PRO A 150 -14.27 -0.09 -13.35
CA PRO A 150 -14.75 0.31 -14.65
C PRO A 150 -13.81 -0.22 -15.73
N ARG A 151 -14.38 -0.80 -16.78
CA ARG A 151 -13.60 -1.29 -17.92
C ARG A 151 -13.08 -0.11 -18.73
N GLU A 152 -11.94 -0.30 -19.40
CA GLU A 152 -11.36 0.69 -20.30
C GLU A 152 -12.39 1.23 -21.32
N GLU A 153 -13.23 0.35 -21.86
CA GLU A 153 -14.32 0.71 -22.80
C GLU A 153 -15.38 1.65 -22.18
N GLU A 154 -15.65 1.52 -20.88
CA GLU A 154 -16.62 2.36 -20.16
C GLU A 154 -16.02 3.74 -19.90
N ILE A 155 -14.74 3.79 -19.51
CA ILE A 155 -13.99 5.03 -19.33
C ILE A 155 -13.90 5.80 -20.67
N VAL A 156 -13.62 5.12 -21.78
CA VAL A 156 -13.55 5.74 -23.10
C VAL A 156 -14.89 6.35 -23.51
N LYS A 157 -16.01 5.64 -23.29
CA LYS A 157 -17.35 6.17 -23.58
C LYS A 157 -17.71 7.38 -22.72
N GLU A 158 -17.37 7.33 -21.44
CA GLU A 158 -17.60 8.45 -20.52
C GLU A 158 -16.81 9.68 -20.97
N LEU A 159 -15.53 9.49 -21.32
CA LEU A 159 -14.68 10.55 -21.85
C LEU A 159 -15.20 11.11 -23.16
N GLU A 160 -15.62 10.26 -24.11
CA GLU A 160 -16.22 10.70 -25.37
C GLU A 160 -17.49 11.53 -25.12
N TYR A 161 -18.38 11.05 -24.25
CA TYR A 161 -19.60 11.77 -23.88
C TYR A 161 -19.30 13.15 -23.30
N TRP A 162 -18.43 13.24 -22.30
CA TRP A 162 -18.07 14.52 -21.69
C TRP A 162 -17.33 15.44 -22.65
N ASN A 163 -16.50 14.89 -23.55
CA ASN A 163 -15.81 15.67 -24.57
C ASN A 163 -16.81 16.23 -25.61
N THR A 164 -17.86 15.50 -25.96
CA THR A 164 -18.96 16.03 -26.79
C THR A 164 -19.74 17.10 -26.03
N VAL A 165 -20.15 16.83 -24.79
CA VAL A 165 -20.93 17.79 -23.96
C VAL A 165 -20.17 19.09 -23.71
N LEU A 166 -18.85 19.04 -23.51
CA LEU A 166 -18.03 20.22 -23.23
C LEU A 166 -17.66 21.00 -24.51
N ASN A 167 -17.49 20.32 -25.65
CA ASN A 167 -17.11 20.98 -26.91
C ASN A 167 -18.32 21.41 -27.77
N ASP A 168 -19.52 20.87 -27.55
CA ASP A 168 -20.75 21.35 -28.20
C ASP A 168 -21.27 22.67 -27.60
N ILE A 169 -20.65 23.17 -26.52
CA ILE A 169 -20.99 24.47 -25.90
C ILE A 169 -20.28 25.65 -26.63
N GLU A 170 -19.36 25.37 -27.58
CA GLU A 170 -18.65 26.39 -28.38
C GLU A 170 -19.22 26.64 -29.80
N ALA A 171 -20.47 26.24 -30.10
CA ALA A 171 -21.18 26.58 -31.35
C ALA A 171 -22.41 27.46 -31.12
#